data_AF-A0A933LP24-F1
#
_entry.id   AF-A0A933LP24-F1
#
_cell.length_a   1.000
_cell.length_b   1.000
_cell.length_c   1.000
_cell.angle_alpha   90.00
_cell.angle_beta   90.00
_cell.angle_gamma   90.00
#
_symmetry.space_group_name_H-M   'P 1'
#
loop_
_entity.id
_entity.type
_entity.pdbx_description
1 polymer ?
#
loop_
_entity_poly.entity_id
_entity_poly.type
_entity_poly.pdbx_seq_one_letter_code
_entity_poly.pdbx_strand_id
1 'polypeptide(L)'
;MSADSNYRKLTADTAQALHDAQERGESAPLTVMVRFAPRGVLEDIRRALEAAGLEVSLFLPRGICSGMILPQNIRELTELDFVEKIDLPKMAKPR
;
A
#
# COMPACT_ATOMS: atom_id res chain seq x y z
N MET A 1 -24.38 -6.40 -2.70
CA MET A 1 -23.82 -5.03 -2.71
C MET A 1 -22.32 -5.18 -2.80
N SER A 2 -21.71 -4.60 -3.84
CA SER A 2 -20.37 -4.94 -4.32
C SER A 2 -19.26 -4.63 -3.31
N ALA A 3 -18.73 -5.68 -2.67
CA ALA A 3 -17.33 -5.69 -2.28
C ALA A 3 -16.46 -5.56 -3.56
N ASP A 4 -15.21 -5.15 -3.41
CA ASP A 4 -14.16 -5.34 -4.43
C ASP A 4 -13.93 -4.29 -5.54
N SER A 5 -14.49 -3.08 -5.47
CA SER A 5 -14.00 -2.02 -6.40
C SER A 5 -12.68 -1.38 -5.95
N ASN A 6 -12.30 -1.46 -4.68
CA ASN A 6 -11.10 -0.79 -4.14
C ASN A 6 -9.82 -1.63 -4.23
N TYR A 7 -9.90 -2.95 -4.45
CA TYR A 7 -8.73 -3.81 -4.65
C TYR A 7 -8.08 -3.68 -6.04
N ARG A 8 -8.65 -2.86 -6.94
CA ARG A 8 -8.08 -2.61 -8.29
C ARG A 8 -6.69 -2.00 -8.27
N LYS A 9 -6.33 -1.32 -7.17
CA LYS A 9 -5.01 -0.72 -6.97
C LYS A 9 -3.97 -1.73 -6.48
N LEU A 10 -4.40 -2.90 -6.00
CA LEU A 10 -3.51 -3.96 -5.51
C LEU A 10 -3.16 -4.90 -6.66
N THR A 11 -1.93 -5.40 -6.68
CA THR A 11 -1.61 -6.58 -7.51
C THR A 11 -2.34 -7.81 -6.96
N ALA A 12 -2.59 -8.81 -7.81
CA ALA A 12 -3.19 -10.07 -7.37
C ALA A 12 -2.37 -10.71 -6.23
N ASP A 13 -1.04 -10.70 -6.35
CA ASP A 13 -0.12 -11.18 -5.32
C ASP A 13 -0.27 -10.41 -4.01
N THR A 14 -0.41 -9.08 -4.08
CA THR A 14 -0.62 -8.26 -2.89
C THR A 14 -1.98 -8.53 -2.26
N ALA A 15 -3.05 -8.58 -3.05
CA ALA A 15 -4.40 -8.86 -2.54
C ALA A 15 -4.45 -10.22 -1.83
N GLN A 16 -3.83 -11.26 -2.41
CA GLN A 16 -3.77 -12.58 -1.79
C GLN A 16 -2.97 -12.57 -0.48
N ALA A 17 -1.79 -11.95 -0.46
CA ALA A 17 -0.97 -11.87 0.74
C ALA A 17 -1.69 -11.14 1.90
N LEU A 18 -2.50 -10.13 1.58
CA LEU A 18 -3.32 -9.42 2.56
C LEU A 18 -4.49 -10.25 3.07
N HIS A 19 -5.17 -10.96 2.18
CA HIS A 19 -6.21 -11.90 2.56
C HIS A 19 -5.64 -12.94 3.53
N ASP A 20 -4.50 -13.55 3.19
CA ASP A 20 -3.89 -14.57 4.05
C ASP A 20 -3.39 -14.01 5.38
N ALA A 21 -2.86 -12.77 5.39
CA ALA A 21 -2.44 -12.09 6.63
C ALA A 21 -3.66 -11.81 7.53
N GLN A 22 -4.77 -11.36 6.95
CA GLN A 22 -6.02 -11.11 7.67
C GLN A 22 -6.63 -12.41 8.22
N GLU A 23 -6.68 -13.49 7.44
CA GLU A 23 -7.18 -14.80 7.90
C GLU A 23 -6.34 -15.39 9.03
N ARG A 24 -5.02 -15.15 9.00
CA ARG A 24 -4.11 -15.58 10.07
C ARG A 24 -4.15 -14.69 11.32
N GLY A 25 -4.90 -13.58 11.30
CA GLY A 25 -4.88 -12.58 12.36
C GLY A 25 -3.51 -11.91 12.49
N GLU A 26 -2.72 -11.90 11.43
CA GLU A 26 -1.36 -11.43 11.42
C GLU A 26 -1.36 -9.90 11.51
N SER A 27 -0.92 -9.38 12.65
CA SER A 27 -0.83 -7.94 12.93
C SER A 27 0.56 -7.37 12.62
N ALA A 28 1.40 -8.15 11.92
CA ALA A 28 2.75 -7.73 11.58
C ALA A 28 2.72 -6.67 10.48
N PRO A 29 3.50 -5.58 10.60
CA PRO A 29 3.64 -4.61 9.53
C PRO A 29 4.19 -5.25 8.26
N LEU A 30 3.60 -4.90 7.12
CA LEU A 30 4.05 -5.28 5.80
C LEU A 30 4.78 -4.11 5.16
N THR A 31 5.95 -4.39 4.59
CA THR A 31 6.58 -3.43 3.68
C THR A 31 5.80 -3.40 2.38
N VAL A 32 5.41 -2.21 1.92
CA VAL A 32 4.70 -2.00 0.66
C VAL A 32 5.39 -0.93 -0.17
N MET A 33 5.25 -1.03 -1.49
CA MET A 33 5.57 0.00 -2.46
C MET A 33 4.27 0.61 -2.98
N VAL A 34 4.14 1.93 -2.87
CA VAL A 34 2.98 2.68 -3.35
C VAL A 34 3.40 3.56 -4.51
N ARG A 35 2.73 3.41 -5.65
CA ARG A 35 2.79 4.36 -6.77
C ARG A 35 1.66 5.35 -6.63
N PHE A 36 2.00 6.62 -6.75
CA PHE A 36 1.07 7.73 -6.69
C PHE A 36 1.26 8.71 -7.85
N ALA A 37 0.17 9.34 -8.26
CA ALA A 37 0.20 10.46 -9.18
C ALA A 37 0.83 11.67 -8.44
N PRO A 38 1.90 12.29 -8.98
CA PRO A 38 2.46 13.49 -8.39
C PRO A 38 1.46 14.65 -8.56
N ARG A 39 0.76 14.98 -7.48
CA ARG A 39 -0.17 16.12 -7.43
C ARG A 39 0.14 16.93 -6.17
N GLY A 40 0.31 18.24 -6.34
CA GLY A 40 0.60 19.14 -5.22
C GLY A 40 2.01 18.99 -4.64
N VAL A 41 2.14 19.27 -3.35
CA VAL A 41 3.41 19.26 -2.61
C VAL A 41 3.68 17.86 -2.07
N LEU A 42 4.93 17.37 -2.21
CA LEU A 42 5.33 16.03 -1.75
C LEU A 42 5.03 15.79 -0.27
N GLU A 43 5.14 16.83 0.55
CA GLU A 43 4.83 16.81 1.98
C GLU A 43 3.36 16.52 2.25
N ASP A 44 2.44 17.04 1.43
CA ASP A 44 1.00 16.78 1.58
C ASP A 44 0.68 15.32 1.22
N ILE A 45 1.32 14.80 0.17
CA ILE A 45 1.23 13.38 -0.21
C ILE A 45 1.70 12.50 0.94
N ARG A 46 2.87 12.82 1.53
CA ARG A 46 3.42 12.10 2.67
C ARG A 46 2.43 12.06 3.84
N ARG A 47 1.89 13.22 4.23
CA ARG A 47 0.93 13.32 5.34
C ARG A 47 -0.34 12.52 5.08
N ALA A 48 -0.85 12.53 3.85
CA ALA A 48 -2.02 11.74 3.48
C ALA A 48 -1.75 10.22 3.56
N LEU A 49 -0.57 9.77 3.11
CA LEU A 49 -0.15 8.37 3.24
C LEU A 49 0.02 7.95 4.70
N GLU A 50 0.66 8.79 5.52
CA GLU A 50 0.84 8.54 6.96
C GLU A 50 -0.51 8.54 7.71
N ALA A 51 -1.45 9.41 7.34
CA ALA A 51 -2.81 9.41 7.88
C ALA A 51 -3.60 8.13 7.51
N ALA A 52 -3.31 7.54 6.35
CA ALA A 52 -3.83 6.22 5.95
C ALA A 52 -3.08 5.05 6.61
N GLY A 53 -2.15 5.33 7.54
CA GLY A 53 -1.44 4.32 8.32
C GLY A 53 -0.18 3.76 7.65
N LEU A 54 0.31 4.36 6.56
CA LEU A 54 1.59 4.00 5.96
C LEU A 54 2.73 4.79 6.61
N GLU A 55 3.65 4.10 7.28
CA GLU A 55 4.90 4.69 7.73
C GLU A 55 5.87 4.81 6.55
N VAL A 56 5.93 5.99 5.93
CA VAL A 56 6.75 6.23 4.75
C VAL A 56 8.23 6.26 5.13
N SER A 57 9.00 5.28 4.63
CA SER A 57 10.45 5.19 4.87
C SER A 57 11.27 5.93 3.81
N LEU A 58 10.84 5.86 2.54
CA LEU A 58 11.60 6.41 1.43
C LEU A 58 10.69 6.84 0.28
N PHE A 59 10.99 8.01 -0.29
CA PHE A 59 10.49 8.40 -1.60
C PHE A 59 11.48 8.01 -2.69
N LEU A 60 10.98 7.29 -3.68
CA LEU A 60 11.68 6.90 -4.88
C LEU A 60 11.28 7.82 -6.05
N PRO A 61 12.13 7.94 -7.08
CA PRO A 61 11.77 8.68 -8.29
C PRO A 61 10.49 8.15 -8.93
N ARG A 62 9.84 9.01 -9.74
CA ARG A 62 8.64 8.68 -10.53
C ARG A 62 7.39 8.37 -9.70
N GLY A 63 7.20 9.08 -8.58
CA GLY A 63 5.96 8.99 -7.79
C GLY A 63 5.81 7.63 -7.12
N ILE A 64 6.89 7.12 -6.53
CA ILE A 64 6.87 5.87 -5.79
C ILE A 64 7.34 6.15 -4.36
N CYS A 65 6.70 5.56 -3.37
CA CYS A 65 7.23 5.50 -2.02
C CYS A 65 7.24 4.07 -1.49
N SER A 66 8.16 3.81 -0.57
CA SER A 66 8.23 2.58 0.20
C SER A 66 7.93 2.90 1.65
N GLY A 67 7.16 2.05 2.30
CA GLY A 67 6.83 2.20 3.71
C GLY A 67 6.29 0.93 4.32
N MET A 68 6.05 0.96 5.62
CA MET A 68 5.44 -0.14 6.36
C MET A 68 3.99 0.18 6.67
N ILE A 69 3.10 -0.79 6.53
CA ILE A 69 1.68 -0.64 6.85
C ILE A 69 1.14 -1.91 7.50
N LEU A 70 0.22 -1.74 8.46
CA LEU A 70 -0.51 -2.86 9.01
C LEU A 70 -1.55 -3.37 7.99
N PRO A 71 -1.74 -4.69 7.82
CA PRO A 71 -2.66 -5.25 6.83
C PRO A 71 -4.07 -4.65 6.89
N GLN A 72 -4.58 -4.37 8.09
CA GLN A 72 -5.90 -3.76 8.30
C GLN A 72 -6.04 -2.33 7.75
N ASN A 73 -4.93 -1.59 7.60
CA ASN A 73 -4.95 -0.19 7.16
C ASN A 73 -4.81 -0.05 5.64
N ILE A 74 -4.53 -1.12 4.90
CA ILE A 74 -4.33 -1.01 3.44
C ILE A 74 -5.57 -0.53 2.71
N ARG A 75 -6.75 -0.81 3.27
CA ARG A 75 -7.99 -0.25 2.72
C ARG A 75 -7.94 1.28 2.67
N GLU A 76 -7.47 1.93 3.72
CA GLU A 76 -7.33 3.39 3.78
C GLU A 76 -6.41 3.91 2.66
N LEU A 77 -5.30 3.22 2.37
CA LEU A 77 -4.44 3.56 1.23
C LEU A 77 -5.16 3.42 -0.12
N THR A 78 -6.00 2.40 -0.29
CA THR A 78 -6.75 2.22 -1.56
C THR A 78 -7.81 3.30 -1.78
N GLU A 79 -8.26 3.96 -0.73
CA GLU A 79 -9.27 5.03 -0.79
C GLU A 79 -8.67 6.40 -1.20
N LEU A 80 -7.35 6.57 -1.09
CA LEU A 80 -6.65 7.77 -1.58
C LEU A 80 -6.70 7.88 -3.11
N ASP A 81 -7.29 8.95 -3.63
CA ASP A 81 -7.56 9.16 -5.06
C ASP A 81 -6.30 9.25 -5.93
N PHE A 82 -5.20 9.75 -5.37
CA PHE A 82 -3.90 9.87 -6.03
C PHE A 82 -3.08 8.57 -6.00
N VAL A 83 -3.47 7.56 -5.21
CA VAL A 83 -2.80 6.26 -5.20
C VAL A 83 -3.22 5.47 -6.44
N GLU A 84 -2.24 5.12 -7.26
CA GLU A 84 -2.44 4.41 -8.52
C GLU A 84 -2.26 2.90 -8.34
N LYS A 85 -1.27 2.50 -7.54
CA LYS A 85 -0.91 1.10 -7.36
C LYS A 85 -0.23 0.86 -6.01
N ILE A 86 -0.52 -0.28 -5.39
CA ILE A 86 0.14 -0.79 -4.19
C ILE A 86 0.67 -2.18 -4.51
N ASP A 87 1.93 -2.43 -4.17
CA ASP A 87 2.63 -3.69 -4.42
C ASP A 87 3.40 -4.10 -3.17
N LEU A 88 3.50 -5.41 -2.91
CA LEU A 88 4.52 -5.91 -1.98
C LEU A 88 5.89 -5.88 -2.69
N PRO A 89 6.97 -5.52 -1.98
CA PRO A 89 8.30 -5.71 -2.51
C PRO A 89 8.44 -7.21 -2.82
N LYS A 90 8.79 -7.55 -4.06
CA LYS A 90 8.97 -8.93 -4.47
C LYS A 90 10.01 -9.56 -3.54
N MET A 91 9.56 -10.36 -2.56
CA MET A 91 10.46 -11.23 -1.83
C MET A 91 11.11 -12.11 -2.89
N ALA A 92 12.43 -11.97 -3.05
CA ALA A 92 13.19 -12.91 -3.84
C ALA A 92 12.85 -14.30 -3.28
N LYS A 93 12.15 -15.13 -4.05
CA LYS A 93 11.95 -16.53 -3.67
C LYS A 93 13.35 -17.08 -3.36
N PRO A 94 13.59 -17.65 -2.18
CA PRO A 94 14.83 -18.37 -1.95
C PRO A 94 14.94 -19.41 -3.06
N ARG A 95 16.06 -19.38 -3.80
CA ARG A 95 16.37 -20.37 -4.83
C ARG A 95 16.57 -21.74 -4.21
#